data_AF-A0A1G4GS59-F1
#
_entry.id   AF-A0A1G4GS59-F1
#
_cell.length_a   1.000
_cell.length_b   1.000
_cell.length_c   1.000
_cell.angle_alpha   90.00
_cell.angle_beta   90.00
_cell.angle_gamma   90.00
#
_symmetry.space_group_name_H-M   'P 1'
#
loop_
_entity.id
_entity.type
_entity.pdbx_description
1 polymer ?
#
loop_
_entity_poly.entity_id
_entity_poly.type
_entity_poly.pdbx_seq_one_letter_code
_entity_poly.pdbx_strand_id
1 'polypeptide(L)'
;MFLTEDHDPEELKREANAKWAQGEAEEANALWRQALKECIKYSMRGFPTKKNRDMQLSLRLNISLYHFKKGEFHECINQCEIILEGVADLDAVLSRYAAGVEATEAEVTRVEATPVTSVPTDAEEDTPAGPREEDTCMLRRETLVKLFLRRAYSYLMLQEFDKCRENLRLVKRIDEGNAEAVSLERKEQVERADYKKVQRQLYRRMCNASGALHGSQEEGC
;
A
#
# COMPACT_ATOMS: atom_id res chain seq x y z
N MET A 1 40.80 4.27 7.60
CA MET A 1 39.44 3.83 7.99
C MET A 1 38.55 5.06 8.00
N PHE A 2 37.67 5.22 7.03
CA PHE A 2 36.63 6.25 7.14
C PHE A 2 35.60 5.75 8.15
N LEU A 3 35.69 6.27 9.38
CA LEU A 3 34.55 6.29 10.28
C LEU A 3 33.51 7.16 9.55
N THR A 4 32.58 6.52 8.86
CA THR A 4 31.41 7.23 8.34
C THR A 4 30.70 7.76 9.58
N GLU A 5 30.58 9.08 9.71
CA GLU A 5 29.80 9.69 10.79
C GLU A 5 28.43 9.02 10.78
N ASP A 6 28.07 8.34 11.86
CA ASP A 6 26.74 7.78 12.01
C ASP A 6 25.77 8.97 12.04
N HIS A 7 25.04 9.19 10.94
CA HIS A 7 24.07 10.28 10.84
C HIS A 7 22.77 9.89 11.56
N ASP A 8 22.18 10.82 12.31
CA ASP A 8 20.91 10.59 13.00
C ASP A 8 19.76 10.39 11.98
N PRO A 9 19.10 9.22 11.95
CA PRO A 9 17.97 8.98 11.07
C PRO A 9 16.80 9.94 11.27
N GLU A 10 16.62 10.50 12.48
CA GLU A 10 15.56 11.48 12.74
C GLU A 10 15.81 12.80 12.03
N GLU A 11 17.05 13.28 12.07
CA GLU A 11 17.46 14.52 11.40
C GLU A 11 17.35 14.37 9.88
N LEU A 12 17.88 13.27 9.33
CA LEU A 12 17.79 12.96 7.90
C LEU A 12 16.34 12.90 7.44
N LYS A 13 15.45 12.26 8.21
CA LYS A 13 14.02 12.21 7.87
C LYS A 13 13.38 13.59 7.91
N ARG A 14 13.73 14.43 8.88
CA ARG A 14 13.20 15.80 9.02
C ARG A 14 13.60 16.65 7.82
N GLU A 15 14.87 16.61 7.44
CA GLU A 15 15.39 17.30 6.27
C GLU A 15 14.73 16.79 4.98
N ALA A 16 14.64 15.48 4.80
CA ALA A 16 13.97 14.87 3.66
C ALA A 16 12.52 15.33 3.51
N ASN A 17 11.78 15.43 4.63
CA ASN A 17 10.41 15.92 4.61
C ASN A 17 10.32 17.41 4.23
N ALA A 18 11.29 18.23 4.65
CA ALA A 18 11.37 19.63 4.25
C ALA A 18 11.64 19.76 2.74
N LYS A 19 12.59 18.97 2.22
CA LYS A 19 12.91 18.87 0.79
C LYS A 19 11.69 18.42 -0.03
N TRP A 20 10.98 17.42 0.45
CA TRP A 20 9.74 16.95 -0.18
C TRP A 20 8.68 18.05 -0.25
N ALA A 21 8.49 18.82 0.83
CA ALA A 21 7.55 19.92 0.88
C ALA A 21 7.92 21.07 -0.09
N GLN A 22 9.21 21.25 -0.38
CA GLN A 22 9.73 22.21 -1.36
C GLN A 22 9.64 21.71 -2.82
N GLY A 23 9.21 20.45 -3.03
CA GLY A 23 9.14 19.83 -4.36
C GLY A 23 10.45 19.19 -4.82
N GLU A 24 11.49 19.19 -3.97
CA GLU A 24 12.81 18.59 -4.23
C GLU A 24 12.76 17.08 -3.98
N ALA A 25 11.96 16.38 -4.79
CA ALA A 25 11.60 14.98 -4.58
C ALA A 25 12.80 14.01 -4.64
N GLU A 26 13.77 14.27 -5.51
CA GLU A 26 14.98 13.44 -5.64
C GLU A 26 15.87 13.51 -4.40
N GLU A 27 16.11 14.73 -3.91
CA GLU A 27 16.90 14.98 -2.69
C GLU A 27 16.21 14.40 -1.46
N ALA A 28 14.89 14.57 -1.36
CA ALA A 28 14.08 13.96 -0.31
C ALA A 28 14.24 12.43 -0.30
N ASN A 29 14.16 11.79 -1.46
CA ASN A 29 14.32 10.34 -1.58
C ASN A 29 15.73 9.87 -1.23
N ALA A 30 16.77 10.60 -1.65
CA ALA A 30 18.16 10.30 -1.28
C ALA A 30 18.33 10.30 0.25
N LEU A 31 17.81 11.33 0.92
CA LEU A 31 17.86 11.46 2.38
C LEU A 31 17.04 10.38 3.09
N TRP A 32 15.81 10.06 2.63
CA TRP A 32 15.03 8.95 3.21
C TRP A 32 15.74 7.60 3.07
N ARG A 33 16.37 7.33 1.92
CA ARG A 33 17.14 6.10 1.69
C ARG A 33 18.37 6.04 2.60
N GLN A 34 19.06 7.16 2.80
CA GLN A 34 20.17 7.26 3.73
C GLN A 34 19.71 7.00 5.18
N ALA A 35 18.63 7.66 5.62
CA ALA A 35 18.05 7.44 6.94
C ALA A 35 17.66 5.97 7.16
N LEU A 36 17.09 5.33 6.14
CA LEU A 36 16.68 3.92 6.21
C LEU A 36 17.91 3.00 6.33
N LYS A 37 18.99 3.29 5.60
CA LYS A 37 20.26 2.54 5.70
C LYS A 37 20.84 2.62 7.12
N GLU A 38 20.84 3.81 7.72
CA GLU A 38 21.30 3.98 9.10
C GLU A 38 20.39 3.22 10.09
N CYS A 39 19.06 3.30 9.95
CA CYS A 39 18.12 2.52 10.77
C CYS A 39 18.40 1.01 10.69
N ILE A 40 18.65 0.48 9.49
CA ILE A 40 18.95 -0.95 9.30
C ILE A 40 20.29 -1.31 9.95
N LYS A 41 21.34 -0.48 9.78
CA LYS A 41 22.63 -0.69 10.46
C LYS A 41 22.47 -0.75 11.98
N TYR A 42 21.68 0.17 12.57
CA TYR A 42 21.39 0.15 14.01
C TYR A 42 20.70 -1.13 14.45
N SER A 43 19.70 -1.62 13.70
CA SER A 43 19.06 -2.92 13.97
C SER A 43 20.06 -4.08 13.90
N MET A 44 20.93 -4.11 12.89
CA MET A 44 21.91 -5.18 12.67
C MET A 44 22.99 -5.23 13.76
N ARG A 45 23.29 -4.11 14.44
CA ARG A 45 24.21 -4.06 15.58
C ARG A 45 23.61 -4.64 16.88
N GLY A 46 22.40 -5.19 16.84
CA GLY A 46 21.80 -5.95 17.96
C GLY A 46 20.81 -5.17 18.84
N PHE A 47 20.39 -3.97 18.42
CA PHE A 47 19.43 -3.15 19.17
C PHE A 47 18.16 -2.84 18.36
N PRO A 48 17.41 -3.85 17.86
CA PRO A 48 16.11 -3.60 17.24
C PRO A 48 15.12 -3.10 18.29
N THR A 49 14.88 -1.79 18.31
CA THR A 49 13.89 -1.15 19.20
C THR A 49 12.57 -0.91 18.47
N LYS A 50 11.45 -0.80 19.20
CA LYS A 50 10.17 -0.33 18.65
C LYS A 50 10.33 0.98 17.88
N LYS A 51 11.02 1.95 18.49
CA LYS A 51 11.34 3.25 17.86
C LYS A 51 12.03 3.10 16.51
N ASN A 52 13.01 2.19 16.39
CA ASN A 52 13.69 1.95 15.12
C ASN A 52 12.78 1.26 14.10
N ARG A 53 11.94 0.30 14.52
CA ARG A 53 10.94 -0.34 13.63
C ARG A 53 9.95 0.69 13.09
N ASP A 54 9.43 1.56 13.94
CA ASP A 54 8.49 2.63 13.57
C ASP A 54 9.14 3.65 12.61
N MET A 55 10.43 3.95 12.83
CA MET A 55 11.21 4.80 11.92
C MET A 55 11.36 4.15 10.54
N GLN A 56 11.74 2.88 10.48
CA GLN A 56 11.87 2.14 9.22
C GLN A 56 10.52 2.09 8.47
N LEU A 57 9.43 1.81 9.16
CA LEU A 57 8.08 1.84 8.60
C LEU A 57 7.77 3.21 7.99
N SER A 58 7.98 4.28 8.75
CA SER A 58 7.69 5.64 8.29
C SER A 58 8.54 6.04 7.08
N LEU A 59 9.81 5.64 7.03
CA LEU A 59 10.69 5.91 5.90
C LEU A 59 10.23 5.13 4.65
N ARG A 60 9.89 3.85 4.78
CA ARG A 60 9.37 3.06 3.66
C ARG A 60 8.03 3.58 3.13
N LEU A 61 7.17 4.13 3.99
CA LEU A 61 5.93 4.79 3.56
C LEU A 61 6.20 6.04 2.71
N ASN A 62 7.26 6.79 3.01
CA ASN A 62 7.67 7.94 2.21
C ASN A 62 8.33 7.51 0.89
N ILE A 63 9.22 6.52 0.93
CA ILE A 63 9.91 6.01 -0.27
C ILE A 63 8.91 5.36 -1.24
N SER A 64 7.94 4.58 -0.74
CA SER A 64 6.86 4.05 -1.59
C SER A 64 6.02 5.17 -2.22
N LEU A 65 5.73 6.26 -1.49
CA LEU A 65 5.03 7.42 -2.05
C LEU A 65 5.86 8.11 -3.15
N TYR A 66 7.16 8.24 -2.94
CA TYR A 66 8.08 8.81 -3.92
C TYR A 66 8.01 8.01 -5.24
N HIS A 67 8.23 6.70 -5.18
CA HIS A 67 8.21 5.84 -6.37
C HIS A 67 6.84 5.82 -7.04
N PHE A 68 5.76 5.83 -6.24
CA PHE A 68 4.41 5.95 -6.74
C PHE A 68 4.21 7.22 -7.57
N LYS A 69 4.64 8.39 -7.06
CA LYS A 69 4.52 9.67 -7.77
C LYS A 69 5.41 9.76 -9.01
N LYS A 70 6.55 9.06 -9.02
CA LYS A 70 7.47 9.00 -10.16
C LYS A 70 7.04 8.02 -11.26
N GLY A 71 6.07 7.16 -11.00
CA GLY A 71 5.67 6.09 -11.92
C GLY A 71 6.61 4.88 -11.91
N GLU A 72 7.47 4.76 -10.89
CA GLU A 72 8.39 3.64 -10.70
C GLU A 72 7.66 2.51 -9.98
N PHE A 73 6.70 1.89 -10.67
CA PHE A 73 5.69 1.01 -10.06
C PHE A 73 6.27 -0.25 -9.42
N HIS A 74 7.31 -0.86 -10.00
CA HIS A 74 7.99 -2.00 -9.39
C HIS A 74 8.61 -1.64 -8.04
N GLU A 75 9.30 -0.50 -7.95
CA GLU A 75 9.89 -0.06 -6.68
C GLU A 75 8.84 0.34 -5.65
N CYS A 76 7.74 0.96 -6.08
CA CYS A 76 6.61 1.22 -5.20
C CYS A 76 6.05 -0.07 -4.59
N ILE A 77 5.83 -1.09 -5.41
CA ILE A 77 5.34 -2.41 -4.97
C ILE A 77 6.31 -3.04 -3.97
N ASN A 78 7.61 -3.07 -4.30
CA ASN A 78 8.64 -3.64 -3.44
C ASN A 78 8.64 -3.00 -2.04
N GLN A 79 8.56 -1.67 -1.96
CA GLN A 79 8.52 -0.99 -0.66
C GLN A 79 7.24 -1.30 0.12
N CYS A 80 6.09 -1.42 -0.55
CA CYS A 80 4.84 -1.79 0.09
C CYS A 80 4.86 -3.24 0.59
N GLU A 81 5.45 -4.17 -0.17
CA GLU A 81 5.58 -5.58 0.20
C GLU A 81 6.46 -5.74 1.44
N ILE A 82 7.61 -5.07 1.50
CA ILE A 82 8.47 -5.11 2.70
C ILE A 82 7.74 -4.59 3.95
N ILE A 83 6.88 -3.57 3.80
CA ILE A 83 6.06 -3.08 4.92
C ILE A 83 5.05 -4.16 5.36
N LEU A 84 4.36 -4.79 4.41
CA LEU A 84 3.33 -5.77 4.70
C LEU A 84 3.91 -7.09 5.25
N GLU A 85 5.06 -7.53 4.76
CA GLU A 85 5.81 -8.68 5.31
C GLU A 85 6.23 -8.46 6.77
N GLY A 86 6.44 -7.20 7.17
CA GLY A 86 6.73 -6.84 8.55
C GLY A 86 5.51 -6.87 9.50
N VAL A 87 4.29 -7.07 8.99
CA VAL A 87 3.08 -7.17 9.81
C VAL A 87 2.88 -8.61 10.24
N ALA A 88 2.95 -8.85 11.56
CA ALA A 88 2.61 -10.15 12.13
C ALA A 88 1.11 -10.43 11.92
N ASP A 89 0.80 -11.57 11.30
CA ASP A 89 -0.56 -12.03 11.01
C ASP A 89 -1.46 -10.93 10.41
N LEU A 90 -1.12 -10.53 9.18
CA LEU A 90 -1.89 -9.53 8.43
C LEU A 90 -3.38 -9.90 8.33
N ASP A 91 -3.72 -11.18 8.22
CA ASP A 91 -5.12 -11.59 8.08
C ASP A 91 -5.93 -11.35 9.36
N ALA A 92 -5.36 -11.63 10.54
CA ALA A 92 -5.98 -11.28 11.81
C ALA A 92 -6.16 -9.77 11.96
N VAL A 93 -5.18 -8.96 11.54
CA VAL A 93 -5.28 -7.49 11.56
C VAL A 93 -6.44 -7.01 10.67
N LEU A 94 -6.55 -7.53 9.45
CA LEU A 94 -7.64 -7.19 8.52
C LEU A 94 -9.00 -7.60 9.07
N SER A 95 -9.10 -8.78 9.68
CA SER A 95 -10.34 -9.29 10.30
C SER A 95 -10.81 -8.39 11.45
N ARG A 96 -9.90 -7.88 12.28
CA ARG A 96 -10.24 -6.93 13.36
C ARG A 96 -10.82 -5.64 12.82
N TYR A 97 -10.23 -5.09 11.74
CA TYR A 97 -10.76 -3.88 11.12
C TYR A 97 -12.12 -4.11 10.45
N ALA A 98 -12.31 -5.25 9.79
CA ALA A 98 -13.59 -5.62 9.19
C ALA A 98 -14.71 -5.72 10.25
N ALA A 99 -14.47 -6.43 11.35
CA ALA A 99 -15.44 -6.55 12.45
C ALA A 99 -15.76 -5.20 13.12
N GLY A 100 -14.78 -4.30 13.21
CA GLY A 100 -14.99 -2.94 13.72
C GLY A 100 -15.90 -2.09 12.82
N VAL A 101 -15.85 -2.29 11.49
CA VAL A 101 -16.77 -1.63 10.53
C VAL A 101 -18.20 -2.11 10.76
N GLU A 102 -18.41 -3.42 10.87
CA GLU A 102 -19.74 -4.00 11.12
C GLU A 102 -20.37 -3.50 12.43
N ALA A 103 -19.57 -3.34 13.48
CA ALA A 103 -20.05 -2.79 14.76
C ALA A 103 -20.48 -1.32 14.62
N THR A 104 -19.71 -0.49 13.91
CA THR A 104 -20.07 0.92 13.67
C THR A 104 -21.28 1.07 12.74
N GLU A 105 -21.40 0.25 11.71
CA GLU A 105 -22.56 0.29 10.80
C GLU A 105 -23.84 -0.20 11.49
N ALA A 106 -23.75 -1.21 12.35
CA ALA A 106 -24.86 -1.67 13.18
C ALA A 106 -25.30 -0.59 14.19
N GLU A 107 -24.38 0.20 14.73
CA GLU A 107 -24.68 1.30 15.65
C GLU A 107 -25.32 2.50 14.91
N VAL A 108 -24.82 2.88 13.73
CA VAL A 108 -25.43 3.92 12.88
C VAL A 108 -26.84 3.54 12.44
N THR A 109 -27.05 2.27 12.07
CA THR A 109 -28.38 1.75 11.70
C THR A 109 -29.35 1.75 12.88
N ARG A 110 -28.84 1.59 14.12
CA ARG A 110 -29.65 1.60 15.35
C ARG A 110 -30.03 3.01 15.82
N VAL A 111 -29.16 4.00 15.59
CA VAL A 111 -29.41 5.41 15.93
C VAL A 111 -30.50 6.02 15.02
N GLU A 112 -30.64 5.56 13.77
CA GLU A 112 -31.75 6.01 12.90
C GLU A 112 -33.14 5.44 13.31
N ALA A 113 -33.20 4.50 14.26
CA ALA A 113 -34.44 3.79 14.62
C ALA A 113 -35.02 4.14 16.01
N THR A 114 -34.46 5.08 16.77
CA THR A 114 -35.00 5.39 18.13
C THR A 114 -34.99 6.88 18.50
N PRO A 115 -36.06 7.40 19.14
CA PRO A 115 -36.12 8.78 19.57
C PRO A 115 -35.34 9.01 20.88
N VAL A 116 -34.75 10.20 20.93
CA VAL A 116 -33.94 10.81 22.00
C VAL A 116 -34.50 10.60 23.42
N THR A 117 -33.69 10.14 24.38
CA THR A 117 -33.79 10.57 25.79
C THR A 117 -32.47 10.44 26.58
N SER A 118 -32.00 11.59 27.10
CA SER A 118 -31.20 11.92 28.31
C SER A 118 -29.95 11.13 28.79
N VAL A 119 -28.88 11.93 28.99
CA VAL A 119 -27.60 11.84 29.77
C VAL A 119 -27.82 11.63 31.30
N PRO A 120 -26.81 11.62 32.25
CA PRO A 120 -25.38 11.18 32.34
C PRO A 120 -25.07 10.25 33.56
N THR A 121 -23.85 9.70 33.71
CA THR A 121 -23.01 9.80 34.95
C THR A 121 -21.61 9.17 34.83
N ASP A 122 -20.62 9.84 35.44
CA ASP A 122 -19.23 9.44 35.67
C ASP A 122 -19.07 8.29 36.68
N ALA A 123 -18.03 7.47 36.53
CA ALA A 123 -17.28 6.85 37.64
C ALA A 123 -15.96 6.24 37.12
N GLU A 124 -14.83 6.69 37.68
CA GLU A 124 -13.53 6.03 37.62
C GLU A 124 -13.57 4.71 38.39
N GLU A 125 -12.96 3.65 37.87
CA GLU A 125 -12.45 2.56 38.70
C GLU A 125 -11.19 1.94 38.09
N ASP A 126 -10.24 1.73 38.98
CA ASP A 126 -8.81 1.49 38.83
C ASP A 126 -8.53 0.04 39.22
N THR A 127 -8.06 -0.83 38.30
CA THR A 127 -7.23 -2.05 38.52
C THR A 127 -7.18 -2.96 37.28
N PRO A 128 -6.26 -3.94 37.18
CA PRO A 128 -4.80 -3.89 37.27
C PRO A 128 -4.15 -4.36 35.96
N ALA A 129 -2.84 -4.13 35.83
CA ALA A 129 -2.01 -4.50 34.67
C ALA A 129 -2.27 -5.93 34.13
N GLY A 130 -2.84 -5.99 32.93
CA GLY A 130 -2.99 -7.21 32.14
C GLY A 130 -1.65 -7.76 31.64
N PRO A 131 -1.62 -9.03 31.19
CA PRO A 131 -0.42 -9.70 30.74
C PRO A 131 0.13 -8.99 29.50
N ARG A 132 1.41 -8.60 29.57
CA ARG A 132 2.22 -7.91 28.55
C ARG A 132 1.70 -8.16 27.13
N GLU A 133 0.98 -7.18 26.59
CA GLU A 133 0.61 -7.13 25.18
C GLU A 133 1.88 -7.28 24.35
N GLU A 134 1.95 -8.36 23.56
CA GLU A 134 2.99 -8.54 22.57
C GLU A 134 2.98 -7.31 21.66
N ASP A 135 4.07 -6.54 21.77
CA ASP A 135 4.38 -5.26 21.12
C ASP A 135 4.46 -5.40 19.59
N THR A 136 3.33 -5.80 19.01
CA THR A 136 3.08 -5.96 17.59
C THR A 136 2.86 -4.57 17.00
N CYS A 137 3.64 -4.23 15.99
CA CYS A 137 3.45 -3.00 15.23
C CYS A 137 2.12 -3.09 14.49
N MET A 138 1.03 -2.67 15.14
CA MET A 138 -0.27 -2.60 14.51
C MET A 138 -0.29 -1.43 13.53
N LEU A 139 -0.26 -1.74 12.23
CA LEU A 139 -0.49 -0.73 11.21
C LEU A 139 -1.92 -0.23 11.30
N ARG A 140 -2.09 1.10 11.37
CA ARG A 140 -3.41 1.75 11.31
C ARG A 140 -4.15 1.39 10.01
N ARG A 141 -5.48 1.31 10.09
CA ARG A 141 -6.37 1.03 8.96
C ARG A 141 -6.09 1.94 7.76
N GLU A 142 -5.92 3.24 7.97
CA GLU A 142 -5.69 4.20 6.87
C GLU A 142 -4.33 3.97 6.19
N THR A 143 -3.33 3.49 6.93
CA THR A 143 -2.03 3.14 6.37
C THR A 143 -2.15 1.90 5.48
N LEU A 144 -2.89 0.87 5.91
CA LEU A 144 -3.15 -0.32 5.11
C LEU A 144 -3.92 0.02 3.82
N VAL A 145 -4.97 0.82 3.92
CA VAL A 145 -5.74 1.31 2.76
C VAL A 145 -4.82 2.01 1.76
N LYS A 146 -3.95 2.93 2.22
CA LYS A 146 -2.98 3.62 1.34
C LYS A 146 -2.01 2.65 0.66
N LEU A 147 -1.50 1.64 1.39
CA LEU A 147 -0.58 0.65 0.83
C LEU A 147 -1.26 -0.20 -0.25
N PHE A 148 -2.47 -0.71 0.01
CA PHE A 148 -3.22 -1.51 -0.95
C PHE A 148 -3.63 -0.69 -2.17
N LEU A 149 -4.05 0.56 -2.00
CA LEU A 149 -4.38 1.45 -3.13
C LEU A 149 -3.15 1.75 -3.99
N ARG A 150 -2.00 2.06 -3.38
CA ARG A 150 -0.74 2.25 -4.12
C ARG A 150 -0.34 1.00 -4.90
N ARG A 151 -0.41 -0.19 -4.28
CA ARG A 151 -0.14 -1.46 -4.96
C ARG A 151 -1.14 -1.73 -6.09
N ALA A 152 -2.44 -1.58 -5.83
CA ALA A 152 -3.49 -1.79 -6.83
C ALA A 152 -3.25 -0.93 -8.07
N TYR A 153 -3.01 0.37 -7.88
CA TYR A 153 -2.73 1.27 -8.98
C TYR A 153 -1.42 0.90 -9.69
N SER A 154 -0.38 0.55 -8.95
CA SER A 154 0.91 0.15 -9.53
C SER A 154 0.77 -1.11 -10.40
N TYR A 155 0.03 -2.12 -9.93
CA TYR A 155 -0.27 -3.33 -10.70
C TYR A 155 -1.13 -3.03 -11.94
N LEU A 156 -2.11 -2.10 -11.83
CA LEU A 156 -2.88 -1.66 -12.99
C LEU A 156 -1.97 -1.07 -14.07
N MET A 157 -1.05 -0.18 -13.69
CA MET A 157 -0.13 0.44 -14.64
C MET A 157 0.85 -0.56 -15.28
N LEU A 158 1.15 -1.65 -14.58
CA LEU A 158 1.93 -2.79 -15.09
C LEU A 158 1.07 -3.82 -15.85
N GLN A 159 -0.22 -3.56 -16.03
CA GLN A 159 -1.20 -4.47 -16.68
C GLN A 159 -1.34 -5.82 -15.97
N GLU A 160 -1.01 -5.88 -14.68
CA GLU A 160 -1.21 -7.04 -13.80
C GLU A 160 -2.61 -6.98 -13.15
N PHE A 161 -3.64 -7.15 -13.98
CA PHE A 161 -5.05 -6.96 -13.58
C PHE A 161 -5.50 -7.84 -12.41
N ASP A 162 -4.99 -9.08 -12.31
CA ASP A 162 -5.36 -9.99 -11.22
C ASP A 162 -4.91 -9.47 -9.85
N LYS A 163 -3.63 -9.09 -9.74
CA LYS A 163 -3.07 -8.52 -8.51
C LYS A 163 -3.67 -7.16 -8.16
N CYS A 164 -4.01 -6.35 -9.17
CA CYS A 164 -4.78 -5.12 -8.96
C CYS A 164 -6.10 -5.40 -8.24
N ARG A 165 -6.89 -6.37 -8.74
CA ARG A 165 -8.18 -6.75 -8.14
C ARG A 165 -8.03 -7.35 -6.75
N GLU A 166 -7.01 -8.15 -6.51
CA GLU A 166 -6.72 -8.68 -5.18
C GLU A 166 -6.50 -7.55 -4.16
N ASN A 167 -5.69 -6.54 -4.51
CA ASN A 167 -5.48 -5.40 -3.63
C ASN A 167 -6.75 -4.56 -3.43
N LEU A 168 -7.58 -4.39 -4.46
CA LEU A 168 -8.89 -3.72 -4.33
C LEU A 168 -9.84 -4.49 -3.38
N ARG A 169 -9.82 -5.83 -3.41
CA ARG A 169 -10.59 -6.65 -2.45
C ARG A 169 -10.09 -6.46 -1.02
N LEU A 170 -8.77 -6.33 -0.82
CA LEU A 170 -8.20 -6.04 0.49
C LEU A 170 -8.65 -4.68 1.03
N VAL A 171 -8.73 -3.65 0.18
CA VAL A 171 -9.30 -2.35 0.57
C VAL A 171 -10.76 -2.52 0.96
N LYS A 172 -11.58 -3.14 0.10
CA LYS A 172 -13.02 -3.32 0.38
C LYS A 172 -13.31 -4.11 1.65
N ARG A 173 -12.47 -5.10 1.99
CA ARG A 173 -12.59 -5.88 3.23
C ARG A 173 -12.53 -5.00 4.48
N ILE A 174 -11.73 -3.94 4.45
CA ILE A 174 -11.54 -3.06 5.62
C ILE A 174 -12.15 -1.69 5.42
N ASP A 175 -12.61 -1.31 4.23
CA ASP A 175 -13.17 0.00 3.89
C ASP A 175 -14.00 -0.11 2.60
N GLU A 176 -15.20 -0.68 2.72
CA GLU A 176 -16.08 -0.99 1.58
C GLU A 176 -16.48 0.27 0.78
N GLY A 177 -16.72 1.39 1.47
CA GLY A 177 -17.11 2.67 0.89
C GLY A 177 -15.96 3.50 0.30
N ASN A 178 -14.75 2.95 0.19
CA ASN A 178 -13.58 3.72 -0.23
C ASN A 178 -13.73 4.25 -1.68
N ALA A 179 -13.92 5.57 -1.83
CA ALA A 179 -14.17 6.20 -3.12
C ALA A 179 -13.00 6.02 -4.12
N GLU A 180 -11.75 6.01 -3.63
CA GLU A 180 -10.56 5.79 -4.46
C GLU A 180 -10.53 4.36 -5.01
N ALA A 181 -10.86 3.37 -4.19
CA ALA A 181 -10.97 1.97 -4.62
C ALA A 181 -12.04 1.77 -5.68
N VAL A 182 -13.23 2.37 -5.50
CA VAL A 182 -14.33 2.30 -6.48
C VAL A 182 -13.93 2.96 -7.80
N SER A 183 -13.28 4.12 -7.75
CA SER A 183 -12.78 4.82 -8.94
C SER A 183 -11.73 3.97 -9.68
N LEU A 184 -10.79 3.39 -8.95
CA LEU A 184 -9.72 2.57 -9.51
C LEU A 184 -10.26 1.26 -10.10
N GLU A 185 -11.28 0.65 -9.49
CA GLU A 185 -11.95 -0.53 -10.03
C GLU A 185 -12.64 -0.24 -11.37
N ARG A 186 -13.29 0.91 -11.52
CA ARG A 186 -13.86 1.33 -12.82
C ARG A 186 -12.77 1.52 -13.86
N LYS A 187 -11.65 2.13 -13.49
CA LYS A 187 -10.49 2.31 -14.37
C LYS A 187 -9.91 0.96 -14.81
N GLU A 188 -9.73 0.02 -13.88
CA GLU A 188 -9.26 -1.35 -14.18
C GLU A 188 -10.16 -2.05 -15.21
N GLN A 189 -11.48 -1.95 -15.06
CA GLN A 189 -12.42 -2.59 -15.97
C GLN A 189 -12.29 -2.07 -17.42
N VAL A 190 -12.14 -0.76 -17.57
CA VAL A 190 -11.95 -0.12 -18.88
C VAL A 190 -10.62 -0.55 -19.49
N GLU A 191 -9.51 -0.40 -18.76
CA GLU A 191 -8.18 -0.75 -19.28
C GLU A 191 -8.05 -2.23 -19.63
N ARG A 192 -8.65 -3.12 -18.84
CA ARG A 192 -8.66 -4.56 -19.13
C ARG A 192 -9.45 -4.89 -20.41
N ALA A 193 -10.58 -4.21 -20.63
CA ALA A 193 -11.37 -4.40 -21.84
C ALA A 193 -10.59 -3.94 -23.08
N ASP A 194 -9.94 -2.79 -22.99
CA ASP A 194 -9.09 -2.24 -24.05
C ASP A 194 -7.88 -3.13 -24.33
N TYR A 195 -7.19 -3.60 -23.28
CA TYR A 195 -6.08 -4.56 -23.41
C TYR A 195 -6.50 -5.81 -24.19
N LYS A 196 -7.64 -6.43 -23.82
CA LYS A 196 -8.17 -7.60 -24.53
C LYS A 196 -8.53 -7.30 -25.99
N LYS A 197 -9.06 -6.10 -26.27
CA LYS A 197 -9.38 -5.67 -27.63
C LYS A 197 -8.13 -5.53 -28.47
N VAL A 198 -7.09 -4.88 -27.95
CA VAL A 198 -5.78 -4.73 -28.61
C VAL A 198 -5.14 -6.09 -28.86
N GLN A 199 -5.13 -6.97 -27.86
CA GLN A 199 -4.58 -8.33 -27.98
C GLN A 199 -5.27 -9.14 -29.08
N ARG A 200 -6.60 -9.09 -29.16
CA ARG A 200 -7.38 -9.75 -30.23
C ARG A 200 -7.06 -9.18 -31.61
N GLN A 201 -6.91 -7.86 -31.72
CA GLN A 201 -6.56 -7.22 -32.99
C GLN A 201 -5.15 -7.62 -33.44
N LEU A 202 -4.18 -7.64 -32.52
CA LEU A 202 -2.81 -8.07 -32.81
C LEU A 202 -2.80 -9.53 -33.29
N TYR A 203 -3.49 -10.42 -32.59
CA TYR A 203 -3.60 -11.83 -32.97
C TYR A 203 -4.19 -12.00 -34.38
N ARG A 204 -5.29 -11.31 -34.70
CA ARG A 204 -5.87 -11.32 -36.05
C ARG A 204 -4.88 -10.85 -37.12
N ARG A 205 -4.14 -9.78 -36.86
CA ARG A 205 -3.12 -9.27 -37.80
C ARG A 205 -2.01 -10.28 -38.04
N MET A 206 -1.52 -10.94 -36.97
CA MET A 206 -0.50 -11.98 -37.10
C MET A 206 -1.01 -13.19 -37.90
N CYS A 207 -2.21 -13.69 -37.62
CA CYS A 207 -2.80 -14.81 -38.36
C CYS A 207 -3.03 -14.48 -39.84
N ASN A 208 -3.54 -13.28 -40.14
CA ASN A 208 -3.76 -12.86 -41.52
C ASN A 208 -2.45 -12.65 -42.29
N ALA A 209 -1.40 -12.17 -41.64
CA ALA A 209 -0.07 -12.05 -42.24
C ALA A 209 0.57 -13.42 -42.52
N SER A 210 0.42 -14.38 -41.61
CA SER A 210 0.90 -15.76 -41.80
C SER A 210 0.13 -16.51 -42.90
N GLY A 211 -1.17 -16.24 -43.06
CA GLY A 211 -1.98 -16.79 -44.16
C GLY A 211 -1.60 -16.24 -45.54
N ALA A 212 -1.29 -14.94 -45.62
CA ALA A 212 -0.84 -14.31 -46.87
C ALA A 212 0.51 -14.84 -47.37
N LEU A 213 1.41 -15.24 -46.47
CA LEU A 213 2.71 -15.84 -46.80
C LEU A 213 2.61 -17.30 -47.28
N HIS A 214 1.59 -18.05 -46.85
CA HIS A 214 1.36 -19.42 -47.33
C HIS A 214 0.61 -19.44 -48.67
N GLY A 215 -0.33 -18.52 -48.88
CA GLY A 215 -1.07 -18.44 -50.15
C GLY A 215 -0.25 -17.98 -51.36
N SER A 216 0.95 -17.43 -51.15
CA SER A 216 1.83 -16.96 -52.23
C SER A 216 2.91 -17.99 -52.64
N GLN A 217 2.97 -19.17 -52.00
CA GLN A 217 3.84 -20.28 -52.43
C GLN A 217 3.13 -21.31 -53.33
N GLU A 218 1.80 -21.31 -53.42
CA GLU A 218 1.05 -22.28 -54.24
C GLU A 218 0.77 -21.83 -55.69
N GLU A 219 1.11 -20.59 -56.07
CA GLU A 219 0.92 -20.05 -57.44
C GLU A 219 2.20 -20.04 -58.29
N GLY A 220 3.24 -20.79 -57.91
CA GLY A 220 4.48 -20.93 -58.68
C GLY A 220 4.62 -22.31 -59.31
N CYS A 221 3.95 -22.53 -60.45
CA CYS A 221 4.22 -23.62 -61.39
C CYS A 221 5.60 -23.49 -62.04
#